data_AF-A0A973WEM9-F1
#
_entry.id   AF-A0A973WEM9-F1
#
_cell.length_a   1.000
_cell.length_b   1.000
_cell.length_c   1.000
_cell.angle_alpha   90.00
_cell.angle_beta   90.00
_cell.angle_gamma   90.00
#
_symmetry.space_group_name_H-M   'P 1'
#
loop_
_entity.id
_entity.type
_entity.pdbx_description
1 polymer ?
#
loop_
_entity_poly.entity_id
_entity_poly.type
_entity_poly.pdbx_seq_one_letter_code
_entity_poly.pdbx_strand_id
1 'polypeptide(L)'
;AEQTNLLALNATIEAARAGDAGKGFAIVAAEVKELANQTSSATESIVAQISQIQGATQEAVDAIDGIGKTIDKVKEISTSVATAIEEQDSATREIARNVEQAANGVKDVANNISDVANASEGNLKTVGTFVDTAEQLSRQSQALRTEVDDYLQKTRAI
;
A
#
# COMPACT_ATOMS: atom_id res chain seq x y z
N ALA A 1 -52.83 9.64 36.33
CA ALA A 1 -54.25 9.56 35.91
C ALA A 1 -55.05 8.56 36.74
N GLU A 2 -54.46 7.46 37.19
CA GLU A 2 -55.14 6.39 37.93
C GLU A 2 -55.86 6.86 39.21
N GLN A 3 -55.22 7.73 40.00
CA GLN A 3 -55.81 8.32 41.20
C GLN A 3 -56.99 9.25 40.88
N THR A 4 -56.93 9.98 39.76
CA THR A 4 -58.01 10.85 39.25
C THR A 4 -59.20 10.03 38.75
N ASN A 5 -58.94 8.90 38.09
CA ASN A 5 -59.96 7.93 37.66
C ASN A 5 -60.66 7.28 38.88
N LEU A 6 -59.89 6.93 39.92
CA LEU A 6 -60.42 6.41 41.20
C LEU A 6 -61.28 7.44 41.95
N LEU A 7 -60.85 8.70 41.97
CA LEU A 7 -61.62 9.81 42.55
C LEU A 7 -62.92 10.08 41.78
N ALA A 8 -62.86 10.05 40.44
CA ALA A 8 -64.02 10.19 39.56
C ALA A 8 -65.03 9.04 39.73
N LEU A 9 -64.54 7.82 39.94
CA LEU A 9 -65.37 6.65 40.23
C LEU A 9 -66.09 6.80 41.57
N ASN A 10 -65.38 7.19 42.63
CA ASN A 10 -65.99 7.47 43.95
C ASN A 10 -67.02 8.60 43.87
N ALA A 11 -66.74 9.66 43.09
CA ALA A 11 -67.69 10.74 42.86
C ALA A 11 -68.94 10.28 42.09
N THR A 12 -68.80 9.33 41.15
CA THR A 12 -69.93 8.73 40.43
C THR A 12 -70.81 7.88 41.35
N ILE A 13 -70.18 7.12 42.27
CA ILE A 13 -70.88 6.32 43.29
C ILE A 13 -71.68 7.23 44.22
N GLU A 14 -71.07 8.30 44.73
CA GLU A 14 -71.74 9.21 45.66
C GLU A 14 -72.83 10.05 44.97
N ALA A 15 -72.64 10.39 43.69
CA ALA A 15 -73.67 11.04 42.87
C ALA A 15 -74.89 10.12 42.64
N ALA A 16 -74.69 8.82 42.44
CA ALA A 16 -75.79 7.85 42.34
C ALA A 16 -76.56 7.71 43.66
N ARG A 17 -75.85 7.81 44.80
CA ARG A 17 -76.43 7.75 46.15
C ARG A 17 -77.30 8.96 46.49
N ALA A 18 -77.02 10.12 45.89
CA ALA A 18 -77.77 11.37 46.07
C ALA A 18 -79.06 11.46 45.21
N GLY A 19 -79.33 10.48 44.33
CA GLY A 19 -80.55 10.45 43.50
C GLY A 19 -80.66 11.63 42.53
N ASP A 20 -81.84 12.23 42.42
CA ASP A 20 -82.09 13.32 41.46
C ASP A 20 -81.25 14.59 41.71
N ALA A 21 -80.81 14.83 42.94
CA ALA A 21 -79.93 15.95 43.28
C ALA A 21 -78.48 15.76 42.80
N GLY A 22 -78.07 14.52 42.51
CA GLY A 22 -76.69 14.16 42.12
C GLY A 22 -76.42 14.18 40.61
N LYS A 23 -77.42 14.39 39.75
CA LYS A 23 -77.28 14.27 38.28
C LYS A 23 -76.19 15.17 37.68
N GLY A 24 -76.06 16.41 38.15
CA GLY A 24 -75.00 17.32 37.69
C GLY A 24 -73.61 16.85 38.11
N PHE A 25 -73.47 16.33 39.33
CA PHE A 25 -72.21 15.74 39.82
C PHE A 25 -71.84 14.46 39.08
N ALA A 26 -72.83 13.64 38.68
CA ALA A 26 -72.60 12.43 37.89
C ALA A 26 -72.02 12.75 36.49
N ILE A 27 -72.48 13.81 35.84
CA ILE A 27 -71.96 14.26 34.54
C ILE A 27 -70.50 14.71 34.68
N VAL A 28 -70.20 15.54 35.68
CA VAL A 28 -68.83 16.02 35.92
C VAL A 28 -67.89 14.85 36.27
N ALA A 29 -68.35 13.90 37.09
CA ALA A 29 -67.57 12.72 37.44
C ALA A 29 -67.28 11.83 36.21
N ALA A 30 -68.24 11.67 35.29
CA ALA A 30 -68.03 10.95 34.04
C ALA A 30 -67.02 11.67 33.11
N GLU A 31 -67.11 12.99 32.99
CA GLU A 31 -66.19 13.80 32.19
C GLU A 31 -64.75 13.73 32.74
N VAL A 32 -64.58 13.83 34.06
CA VAL A 32 -63.27 13.68 34.72
C VAL A 32 -62.70 12.27 34.53
N LYS A 33 -63.56 11.24 34.55
CA LYS A 33 -63.16 9.86 34.28
C LYS A 33 -62.65 9.69 32.85
N GLU A 34 -63.35 10.26 31.88
CA GLU A 34 -62.97 10.22 30.47
C GLU A 34 -61.65 10.96 30.22
N LEU A 35 -61.49 12.18 30.77
CA LEU A 35 -60.21 12.92 30.71
C LEU A 35 -59.05 12.15 31.36
N ALA A 36 -59.30 11.46 32.47
CA ALA A 36 -58.28 10.64 33.13
C ALA A 36 -57.85 9.47 32.23
N ASN A 37 -58.80 8.78 31.58
CA ASN A 37 -58.50 7.71 30.62
C ASN A 37 -57.74 8.21 29.40
N GLN A 38 -58.16 9.34 28.81
CA GLN A 38 -57.45 9.97 27.69
C GLN A 38 -56.02 10.36 28.08
N THR A 39 -55.83 10.92 29.29
CA THR A 39 -54.50 11.24 29.81
C THR A 39 -53.63 10.00 29.97
N SER A 40 -54.19 8.88 30.47
CA SER A 40 -53.46 7.62 30.62
C SER A 40 -53.01 7.08 29.26
N SER A 41 -53.92 7.01 28.28
CA SER A 41 -53.62 6.54 26.93
C SER A 41 -52.60 7.43 26.21
N ALA A 42 -52.70 8.75 26.35
CA ALA A 42 -51.71 9.68 25.83
C ALA A 42 -50.33 9.47 26.49
N THR A 43 -50.29 9.23 27.80
CA THR A 43 -49.05 8.94 28.54
C THR A 43 -48.42 7.63 28.07
N GLU A 44 -49.21 6.58 27.87
CA GLU A 44 -48.74 5.29 27.33
C GLU A 44 -48.16 5.45 25.93
N SER A 45 -48.80 6.24 25.06
CA SER A 45 -48.30 6.55 23.72
C SER A 45 -46.97 7.30 23.76
N ILE A 46 -46.82 8.26 24.69
CA ILE A 46 -45.56 8.98 24.90
C ILE A 46 -44.46 8.01 25.38
N VAL A 47 -44.77 7.11 26.31
CA VAL A 47 -43.80 6.10 26.80
C VAL A 47 -43.35 5.18 25.65
N ALA A 48 -44.27 4.77 24.79
CA ALA A 48 -43.94 3.97 23.61
C ALA A 48 -43.03 4.74 22.63
N GLN A 49 -43.33 6.02 22.36
CA GLN A 49 -42.49 6.88 21.52
C GLN A 49 -41.10 7.10 22.12
N ILE A 50 -41.00 7.35 23.43
CA ILE A 50 -39.72 7.50 24.13
C ILE A 50 -38.91 6.21 23.99
N SER A 51 -39.53 5.05 24.16
CA SER A 51 -38.85 3.75 24.02
C SER A 51 -38.30 3.55 22.61
N GLN A 52 -39.05 3.95 21.57
CA GLN A 52 -38.58 3.90 20.18
C GLN A 52 -37.42 4.87 19.93
N ILE A 53 -37.51 6.11 20.43
CA ILE A 53 -36.45 7.11 20.31
C ILE A 53 -35.17 6.62 20.99
N GLN A 54 -35.28 6.03 22.18
CA GLN A 54 -34.15 5.45 22.90
C GLN A 54 -33.52 4.30 22.11
N GLY A 55 -34.32 3.40 21.53
CA GLY A 55 -33.84 2.33 20.66
C GLY A 55 -33.07 2.85 19.44
N ALA A 56 -33.67 3.79 18.70
CA ALA A 56 -33.02 4.41 17.54
C ALA A 56 -31.73 5.16 17.91
N THR A 57 -31.70 5.79 19.09
CA THR A 57 -30.49 6.44 19.60
C THR A 57 -29.39 5.43 19.90
N GLN A 58 -29.73 4.28 20.49
CA GLN A 58 -28.76 3.22 20.76
C GLN A 58 -28.19 2.64 19.46
N GLU A 59 -29.04 2.38 18.45
CA GLU A 59 -28.60 1.93 17.13
C GLU A 59 -27.63 2.93 16.48
N ALA A 60 -27.91 4.24 16.61
CA ALA A 60 -27.03 5.29 16.10
C ALA A 60 -25.66 5.30 16.82
N VAL A 61 -25.64 5.10 18.15
CA VAL A 61 -24.40 5.01 18.93
C VAL A 61 -23.57 3.79 18.50
N ASP A 62 -24.21 2.63 18.33
CA ASP A 62 -23.53 1.40 17.91
C ASP A 62 -22.96 1.54 16.48
N ALA A 63 -23.68 2.21 15.58
CA ALA A 63 -23.19 2.51 14.23
C ALA A 63 -21.97 3.45 14.26
N ILE A 64 -21.97 4.47 15.13
CA ILE A 64 -20.85 5.39 15.30
C ILE A 64 -19.62 4.66 15.87
N ASP A 65 -19.81 3.75 16.82
CA ASP A 65 -18.72 2.90 17.35
C ASP A 65 -18.11 2.02 16.25
N GLY A 66 -18.95 1.43 15.39
CA GLY A 66 -18.50 0.67 14.21
C GLY A 66 -17.70 1.52 13.21
N ILE A 67 -18.11 2.77 12.99
CA ILE A 67 -17.36 3.73 12.18
C ILE A 67 -15.99 4.03 12.84
N GLY A 68 -15.95 4.24 14.15
CA GLY A 68 -14.71 4.46 14.90
C GLY A 68 -13.70 3.33 14.71
N LYS A 69 -14.14 2.09 14.90
CA LYS A 69 -13.30 0.89 14.65
C LYS A 69 -12.78 0.81 13.23
N THR A 70 -13.60 1.20 12.25
CA THR A 70 -13.20 1.21 10.84
C THR A 70 -12.13 2.27 10.59
N ILE A 71 -12.27 3.46 11.17
CA ILE A 71 -11.27 4.53 11.09
C ILE A 71 -9.93 4.09 11.71
N ASP A 72 -9.95 3.43 12.86
CA ASP A 72 -8.74 2.91 13.51
C ASP A 72 -8.03 1.89 12.62
N LYS A 73 -8.78 0.99 11.98
CA LYS A 73 -8.22 0.02 11.03
C LYS A 73 -7.61 0.70 9.79
N VAL A 74 -8.26 1.74 9.27
CA VAL A 74 -7.70 2.54 8.17
C VAL A 74 -6.38 3.19 8.59
N LYS A 75 -6.30 3.74 9.81
CA LYS A 75 -5.08 4.34 10.34
C LYS A 75 -3.93 3.34 10.45
N GLU A 76 -4.19 2.13 10.92
CA GLU A 76 -3.20 1.04 11.00
C GLU A 76 -2.67 0.66 9.60
N ILE A 77 -3.57 0.50 8.64
CA ILE A 77 -3.21 0.21 7.24
C ILE A 77 -2.38 1.35 6.65
N SER A 78 -2.81 2.60 6.81
CA SER A 78 -2.06 3.76 6.31
C SER A 78 -0.65 3.86 6.89
N THR A 79 -0.48 3.51 8.17
CA THR A 79 0.85 3.48 8.81
C THR A 79 1.72 2.39 8.18
N SER A 80 1.16 1.20 7.98
CA SER A 80 1.88 0.08 7.32
C SER A 80 2.27 0.42 5.88
N VAL A 81 1.37 1.07 5.14
CA VAL A 81 1.65 1.54 3.77
C VAL A 81 2.75 2.58 3.75
N ALA A 82 2.78 3.52 4.71
CA ALA A 82 3.84 4.51 4.81
C ALA A 82 5.21 3.84 5.03
N THR A 83 5.30 2.87 5.94
CA THR A 83 6.54 2.10 6.17
C THR A 83 6.97 1.34 4.90
N ALA A 84 6.03 0.68 4.21
CA ALA A 84 6.35 -0.03 2.97
C ALA A 84 6.87 0.92 1.86
N ILE A 85 6.34 2.15 1.79
CA ILE A 85 6.81 3.17 0.85
C ILE A 85 8.24 3.62 1.19
N GLU A 86 8.57 3.79 2.47
CA GLU A 86 9.93 4.13 2.90
C GLU A 86 10.95 3.02 2.53
N GLU A 87 10.59 1.75 2.75
CA GLU A 87 11.41 0.62 2.32
C GLU A 87 11.60 0.58 0.80
N GLN A 88 10.52 0.83 0.05
CA GLN A 88 10.56 0.88 -1.41
C GLN A 88 11.43 2.02 -1.94
N ASP A 89 11.41 3.21 -1.31
CA ASP A 89 12.29 4.32 -1.69
C ASP A 89 13.77 3.95 -1.46
N SER A 90 14.09 3.33 -0.32
CA SER A 90 15.44 2.84 -0.03
C SER A 90 15.92 1.83 -1.08
N ALA A 91 15.09 0.82 -1.40
CA ALA A 91 15.40 -0.20 -2.40
C ALA A 91 15.58 0.41 -3.80
N THR A 92 14.74 1.38 -4.17
CA THR A 92 14.83 2.07 -5.47
C THR A 92 16.13 2.85 -5.59
N ARG A 93 16.56 3.55 -4.52
CA ARG A 93 17.85 4.25 -4.49
C ARG A 93 19.02 3.29 -4.58
N GLU A 94 18.94 2.12 -3.97
CA GLU A 94 19.96 1.09 -4.06
C GLU A 94 20.07 0.51 -5.48
N ILE A 95 18.94 0.23 -6.12
CA ILE A 95 18.89 -0.18 -7.53
C ILE A 95 19.55 0.88 -8.41
N ALA A 96 19.22 2.16 -8.22
CA ALA A 96 19.81 3.23 -9.02
C ALA A 96 21.34 3.29 -8.87
N ARG A 97 21.86 3.17 -7.64
CA ARG A 97 23.31 3.10 -7.38
C ARG A 97 23.95 1.89 -8.06
N ASN A 98 23.33 0.72 -7.97
CA ASN A 98 23.85 -0.50 -8.60
C ASN A 98 23.87 -0.39 -10.13
N VAL A 99 22.86 0.24 -10.74
CA VAL A 99 22.82 0.50 -12.18
C VAL A 99 23.94 1.45 -12.61
N GLU A 100 24.19 2.52 -11.85
CA GLU A 100 25.28 3.44 -12.14
C GLU A 100 26.65 2.76 -12.02
N GLN A 101 26.86 1.96 -10.98
CA GLN A 101 28.09 1.18 -10.81
C GLN A 101 28.28 0.18 -11.95
N ALA A 102 27.23 -0.52 -12.36
CA ALA A 102 27.29 -1.45 -13.49
C ALA A 102 27.61 -0.73 -14.80
N ALA A 103 27.01 0.44 -15.05
CA ALA A 103 27.29 1.24 -16.23
C ALA A 103 28.76 1.70 -16.29
N ASN A 104 29.32 2.13 -15.15
CA ASN A 104 30.74 2.47 -15.04
C ASN A 104 31.63 1.23 -15.29
N GLY A 105 31.29 0.08 -14.72
CA GLY A 105 32.00 -1.17 -14.97
C GLY A 105 31.99 -1.59 -16.45
N VAL A 106 30.87 -1.42 -17.15
CA VAL A 106 30.78 -1.66 -18.60
C VAL A 106 31.70 -0.72 -19.38
N LYS A 107 31.79 0.56 -18.98
CA LYS A 107 32.70 1.53 -19.59
C LYS A 107 34.17 1.14 -19.41
N ASP A 108 34.54 0.69 -18.21
CA ASP A 108 35.90 0.22 -17.93
C ASP A 108 36.25 -1.02 -18.76
N VAL A 109 35.32 -1.96 -18.88
CA VAL A 109 35.49 -3.14 -19.76
C VAL A 109 35.67 -2.72 -21.22
N ALA A 110 34.89 -1.75 -21.71
CA ALA A 110 35.02 -1.25 -23.07
C ALA A 110 36.40 -0.62 -23.32
N ASN A 111 36.93 0.15 -22.37
CA ASN A 111 38.28 0.71 -22.46
C ASN A 111 39.34 -0.39 -22.50
N ASN A 112 39.24 -1.38 -21.60
CA ASN A 112 40.17 -2.52 -21.57
C ASN A 112 40.16 -3.31 -22.89
N ILE A 113 38.99 -3.50 -23.50
CA ILE A 113 38.87 -4.13 -24.82
C ILE A 113 39.59 -3.31 -25.90
N SER A 114 39.46 -1.99 -25.88
CA SER A 114 40.17 -1.10 -26.81
C SER A 114 41.69 -1.22 -26.64
N ASP A 115 42.18 -1.29 -25.39
CA ASP A 115 43.60 -1.44 -25.11
C ASP A 115 44.14 -2.78 -25.60
N VAL A 116 43.38 -3.87 -25.39
CA VAL A 116 43.71 -5.20 -25.91
C VAL A 116 43.74 -5.22 -27.44
N ALA A 117 42.80 -4.52 -28.10
CA ALA A 117 42.79 -4.41 -29.56
C ALA A 117 44.05 -3.69 -30.07
N ASN A 118 44.40 -2.56 -29.46
CA ASN A 118 45.62 -1.79 -29.80
C ASN A 118 46.90 -2.62 -29.58
N ALA A 119 47.00 -3.35 -28.47
CA ALA A 119 48.13 -4.23 -28.20
C ALA A 119 48.24 -5.36 -29.22
N SER A 120 47.11 -5.92 -29.64
CA SER A 120 47.04 -6.98 -30.66
C SER A 120 47.50 -6.46 -32.03
N GLU A 121 47.12 -5.25 -32.41
CA GLU A 121 47.59 -4.61 -33.65
C GLU A 121 49.11 -4.38 -33.61
N GLY A 122 49.64 -3.90 -32.47
CA GLY A 122 51.08 -3.77 -32.25
C GLY A 122 51.83 -5.09 -32.42
N ASN A 123 51.31 -6.17 -31.84
CA ASN A 123 51.88 -7.52 -31.99
C ASN A 123 51.88 -7.99 -33.45
N LEU A 124 50.79 -7.77 -34.19
CA LEU A 124 50.74 -8.13 -35.62
C LEU A 124 51.81 -7.41 -36.43
N LYS A 125 52.06 -6.13 -36.15
CA LYS A 125 53.14 -5.37 -36.79
C LYS A 125 54.51 -5.95 -36.47
N THR A 126 54.78 -6.28 -35.20
CA THR A 126 56.04 -6.91 -34.78
C THR A 126 56.24 -8.27 -35.44
N VAL A 127 55.20 -9.09 -35.54
CA VAL A 127 55.23 -10.38 -36.25
C VAL A 127 55.58 -10.18 -37.73
N GLY A 128 55.00 -9.17 -38.39
CA GLY A 128 55.36 -8.81 -39.77
C GLY A 128 56.86 -8.50 -39.92
N THR A 129 57.41 -7.66 -39.04
CA THR A 129 58.86 -7.36 -39.03
C THR A 129 59.73 -8.60 -38.75
N PHE A 130 59.25 -9.50 -37.89
CA PHE A 130 59.95 -10.75 -37.60
C PHE A 130 60.01 -11.67 -38.83
N VAL A 131 58.90 -11.78 -39.58
CA VAL A 131 58.85 -12.52 -40.85
C VAL A 131 59.83 -11.92 -41.85
N ASP A 132 59.82 -10.60 -42.05
CA ASP A 132 60.75 -9.92 -42.95
C ASP A 132 62.22 -10.19 -42.58
N THR A 133 62.53 -10.17 -41.29
CA THR A 133 63.88 -10.44 -40.76
C THR A 133 64.29 -11.89 -40.98
N ALA A 134 63.38 -12.85 -40.75
CA ALA A 134 63.62 -14.27 -40.99
C ALA A 134 63.87 -14.56 -42.48
N GLU A 135 63.14 -13.90 -43.38
CA GLU A 135 63.38 -14.00 -44.81
C GLU A 135 64.75 -13.43 -45.21
N GLN A 136 65.14 -12.27 -44.66
CA GLN A 136 66.46 -11.70 -44.91
C GLN A 136 67.59 -12.63 -44.44
N LEU A 137 67.45 -13.21 -43.24
CA LEU A 137 68.40 -14.17 -42.69
C LEU A 137 68.52 -15.43 -43.56
N SER A 138 67.39 -15.93 -44.07
CA SER A 138 67.36 -17.06 -45.01
C SER A 138 68.10 -16.75 -46.31
N ARG A 139 67.84 -15.57 -46.91
CA ARG A 139 68.55 -15.10 -48.11
C ARG A 139 70.06 -14.97 -47.88
N GLN A 140 70.48 -14.40 -46.76
CA GLN A 140 71.90 -14.27 -46.39
C GLN A 140 72.56 -15.64 -46.18
N SER A 141 71.87 -16.57 -45.52
CA SER A 141 72.37 -17.94 -45.31
C SER A 141 72.56 -18.68 -46.63
N GLN A 142 71.62 -18.51 -47.58
CA GLN A 142 71.74 -19.09 -48.92
C GLN A 142 72.90 -18.47 -49.71
N ALA A 143 73.08 -17.15 -49.62
CA ALA A 143 74.22 -16.47 -50.26
C ALA A 143 75.56 -16.96 -49.70
N LEU A 144 75.67 -17.07 -48.37
CA LEU A 144 76.88 -17.57 -47.71
C LEU A 144 77.18 -19.01 -48.13
N ARG A 145 76.15 -19.87 -48.25
CA ARG A 145 76.31 -21.25 -48.73
C ARG A 145 76.88 -21.28 -50.15
N THR A 146 76.34 -20.46 -51.06
CA THR A 146 76.86 -20.35 -52.43
C THR A 146 78.31 -19.89 -52.46
N GLU A 147 78.68 -18.89 -51.65
CA GLU A 147 80.06 -18.38 -51.58
C GLU A 147 81.04 -19.44 -51.05
N VAL A 148 80.62 -20.21 -50.04
CA VAL A 148 81.41 -21.33 -49.50
C VAL A 148 81.57 -22.44 -50.54
N ASP A 149 80.51 -22.80 -51.27
CA ASP A 149 80.56 -23.81 -52.32
C ASP A 149 81.51 -23.38 -53.46
N ASP A 150 81.46 -22.12 -53.89
CA ASP A 150 82.37 -21.54 -54.91
C ASP A 150 83.83 -21.54 -54.43
N TYR A 151 84.08 -21.14 -53.18
CA TYR A 151 85.41 -21.19 -52.57
C TYR A 151 85.98 -22.62 -52.53
N LEU A 152 85.15 -23.60 -52.16
CA LEU A 152 85.52 -25.02 -52.14
C LEU A 152 85.79 -25.57 -53.55
N GLN A 153 85.06 -25.11 -54.57
CA GLN A 153 85.35 -25.48 -55.96
C GLN A 153 86.69 -24.90 -56.45
N LYS A 154 86.93 -23.60 -56.20
CA LYS A 154 88.18 -22.93 -56.57
C LYS A 154 89.42 -23.57 -55.92
N THR A 155 89.32 -23.97 -54.66
CA THR A 155 90.43 -24.63 -53.94
C THR A 155 90.69 -26.07 -54.41
N ARG A 156 89.69 -26.79 -54.92
CA ARG A 156 89.87 -28.14 -55.51
C ARG A 156 90.43 -28.14 -56.92
N ALA A 157 90.39 -27.00 -57.62
CA ALA A 157 90.91 -26.83 -58.97
C ALA A 157 92.41 -26.45 -59.01
N ILE A 158 93.03 -26.24 -57.84
CA ILE A 158 94.45 -25.96 -57.61
C ILE A 158 95.14 -27.24 -57.15
#